data_AF-A0A7L5A852-F1
#
_entry.id   AF-A0A7L5A852-F1
#
_cell.length_a   1.000
_cell.length_b   1.000
_cell.length_c   1.000
_cell.angle_alpha   90.00
_cell.angle_beta   90.00
_cell.angle_gamma   90.00
#
_symmetry.space_group_name_H-M   'P 1'
#
loop_
_entity.id
_entity.type
_entity.pdbx_description
1 polymer ?
#
loop_
_entity_poly.entity_id
_entity_poly.type
_entity_poly.pdbx_seq_one_letter_code
_entity_poly.pdbx_strand_id
1 'polypeptide(L)'
;MASPFVIGQTKLPIQQAIENSYPLTKPSADHKDIVTPGAVIDLLKDNLTMYSVAAAAPGNVTYEDGKFKASGFSKLMNFHATGTPNTTSRTFVAGEKFWLIGVNVRDDGAVLEFISDPMNDIRYKVFVKYPFPKGTIPPPDAVMAMISQTVKAEPVDNAQGSGAAQPAAPSAPPPAKMADIAPPPPPADAPPAAPKSISLGQTKDQVAAMFGPPTKIVNLSTKEIDYYPDMKVTFVKGKVTDVQ
;
A
#
# COMPACT_ATOMS: atom_id res chain seq x y z
N MET A 1 -12.40 41.20 11.55
CA MET A 1 -11.96 39.78 11.63
C MET A 1 -12.14 39.16 10.25
N ALA A 2 -11.17 39.39 9.35
CA ALA A 2 -11.19 38.79 8.02
C ALA A 2 -10.35 37.51 8.09
N SER A 3 -10.98 36.36 7.87
CA SER A 3 -10.29 35.08 7.73
C SER A 3 -9.31 35.17 6.56
N PRO A 4 -8.03 34.82 6.72
CA PRO A 4 -7.13 34.74 5.58
C PRO A 4 -7.56 33.58 4.70
N PHE A 5 -7.97 33.90 3.47
CA PHE A 5 -8.08 32.97 2.36
C PHE A 5 -6.74 32.22 2.23
N VAL A 6 -6.74 30.91 2.47
CA VAL A 6 -5.54 30.09 2.32
C VAL A 6 -5.32 29.81 0.84
N ILE A 7 -4.18 30.30 0.36
CA ILE A 7 -3.66 30.19 -1.00
C ILE A 7 -3.25 28.73 -1.27
N GLY A 8 -3.83 28.10 -2.30
CA GLY A 8 -3.29 26.93 -3.00
C GLY A 8 -3.21 25.61 -2.21
N GLN A 9 -4.34 24.94 -1.99
CA GLN A 9 -4.31 23.53 -1.60
C GLN A 9 -3.84 22.67 -2.77
N THR A 10 -2.61 22.17 -2.68
CA THR A 10 -2.04 21.24 -3.65
C THR A 10 -2.64 19.85 -3.46
N LYS A 11 -2.72 19.05 -4.53
CA LYS A 11 -3.25 17.67 -4.52
C LYS A 11 -2.37 16.70 -3.72
N LEU A 12 -1.08 17.04 -3.56
CA LEU A 12 -0.05 16.21 -2.94
C LEU A 12 -0.29 15.97 -1.43
N PRO A 13 -0.61 16.99 -0.60
CA PRO A 13 -1.03 16.80 0.79
C PRO A 13 -2.18 15.80 0.97
N ILE A 14 -3.17 15.81 0.08
CA ILE A 14 -4.29 14.86 0.13
C ILE A 14 -3.79 13.45 -0.14
N GLN A 15 -2.97 13.29 -1.19
CA GLN A 15 -2.37 12.00 -1.51
C GLN A 15 -1.55 11.45 -0.33
N GLN A 16 -0.68 12.28 0.25
CA GLN A 16 0.14 11.91 1.40
C GLN A 16 -0.69 11.52 2.62
N ALA A 17 -1.77 12.25 2.92
CA ALA A 17 -2.66 11.91 4.04
C ALA A 17 -3.32 10.53 3.85
N ILE A 18 -3.73 10.22 2.62
CA ILE A 18 -4.30 8.90 2.27
C ILE A 18 -3.24 7.82 2.42
N GLU A 19 -2.08 7.97 1.79
CA GLU A 19 -1.01 6.96 1.82
C GLU A 19 -0.42 6.74 3.23
N ASN A 20 -0.41 7.77 4.07
CA ASN A 20 0.02 7.64 5.48
C ASN A 20 -1.00 6.86 6.33
N SER A 21 -2.29 7.01 6.05
CA SER A 21 -3.35 6.35 6.81
C SER A 21 -3.68 4.96 6.27
N TYR A 22 -3.44 4.74 4.98
CA TYR A 22 -3.65 3.50 4.26
C TYR A 22 -2.35 3.15 3.51
N PRO A 23 -1.33 2.62 4.20
CA PRO A 23 -0.08 2.19 3.58
C PRO A 23 -0.30 1.36 2.32
N LEU A 24 0.32 1.79 1.22
CA LEU A 24 0.18 1.16 -0.10
C LEU A 24 0.72 -0.26 -0.11
N THR A 25 -0.06 -1.15 -0.70
CA THR A 25 0.35 -2.51 -1.06
C THR A 25 0.91 -2.50 -2.46
N LYS A 26 2.03 -3.19 -2.66
CA LYS A 26 2.63 -3.35 -3.99
C LYS A 26 2.23 -4.72 -4.56
N PRO A 27 1.34 -4.78 -5.57
CA PRO A 27 1.07 -6.02 -6.26
C PRO A 27 2.18 -6.38 -7.26
N SER A 28 2.16 -7.61 -7.77
CA SER A 28 2.88 -8.00 -8.97
C SER A 28 2.37 -7.18 -10.17
N ALA A 29 3.17 -7.09 -11.25
CA ALA A 29 2.79 -6.31 -12.42
C ALA A 29 1.47 -6.78 -13.07
N ASP A 30 1.17 -8.07 -12.98
CA ASP A 30 -0.08 -8.68 -13.44
C ASP A 30 -1.20 -8.65 -12.38
N HIS A 31 -0.95 -8.06 -11.22
CA HIS A 31 -1.91 -7.92 -10.11
C HIS A 31 -2.46 -9.26 -9.62
N LYS A 32 -1.71 -10.35 -9.71
CA LYS A 32 -2.13 -11.66 -9.18
C LYS A 32 -1.61 -11.93 -7.79
N ASP A 33 -0.45 -11.37 -7.47
CA ASP A 33 0.25 -11.57 -6.22
C ASP A 33 0.52 -10.24 -5.50
N ILE A 34 0.76 -10.33 -4.19
CA ILE A 34 1.25 -9.20 -3.39
C ILE A 34 2.75 -9.36 -3.22
N VAL A 35 3.52 -8.36 -3.68
CA VAL A 35 4.99 -8.33 -3.58
C VAL A 35 5.43 -7.61 -2.31
N THR A 36 4.70 -6.56 -1.89
CA THR A 36 4.95 -5.86 -0.63
C THR A 36 3.62 -5.63 0.08
N PRO A 37 3.42 -6.19 1.28
CA PRO A 37 2.18 -5.99 2.02
C PRO A 37 2.07 -4.55 2.50
N GLY A 38 0.92 -3.93 2.28
CA GLY A 38 0.53 -2.67 2.91
C GLY A 38 -0.51 -2.93 3.99
N ALA A 39 -1.32 -1.92 4.31
CA ALA A 39 -2.39 -2.08 5.29
C ALA A 39 -3.53 -2.94 4.73
N VAL A 40 -4.02 -3.87 5.56
CA VAL A 40 -5.30 -4.54 5.33
C VAL A 40 -6.40 -3.52 5.56
N ILE A 41 -7.36 -3.45 4.65
CA ILE A 41 -8.44 -2.47 4.68
C ILE A 41 -9.77 -3.21 4.83
N ASP A 42 -10.48 -2.91 5.92
CA ASP A 42 -11.86 -3.33 6.12
C ASP A 42 -12.82 -2.40 5.37
N LEU A 43 -13.75 -3.01 4.64
CA LEU A 43 -14.89 -2.33 4.05
C LEU A 43 -15.92 -2.01 5.14
N LEU A 44 -16.34 -0.75 5.25
CA LEU A 44 -17.36 -0.32 6.21
C LEU A 44 -18.76 -0.18 5.60
N LYS A 45 -18.88 -0.33 4.28
CA LYS A 45 -20.10 -0.07 3.50
C LYS A 45 -20.37 -1.18 2.50
N ASP A 46 -21.64 -1.56 2.38
CA ASP A 46 -22.03 -2.59 1.42
C ASP A 46 -22.05 -2.08 -0.03
N ASN A 47 -22.12 -3.05 -0.95
CA ASN A 47 -22.35 -2.86 -2.38
C ASN A 47 -21.16 -2.26 -3.16
N LEU A 48 -19.93 -2.57 -2.75
CA LEU A 48 -18.75 -2.24 -3.54
C LEU A 48 -18.54 -3.29 -4.64
N THR A 49 -18.89 -2.99 -5.88
CA THR A 49 -18.64 -3.91 -7.00
C THR A 49 -17.21 -3.80 -7.51
N MET A 50 -16.47 -4.91 -7.42
CA MET A 50 -15.11 -5.07 -7.95
C MET A 50 -15.11 -6.05 -9.14
N TYR A 51 -14.09 -5.96 -9.99
CA TYR A 51 -13.99 -6.72 -11.24
C TYR A 51 -12.70 -7.51 -11.28
N SER A 52 -12.70 -8.68 -11.91
CA SER A 52 -11.51 -9.50 -12.08
C SER A 52 -10.35 -8.67 -12.62
N VAL A 53 -9.14 -8.88 -12.08
CA VAL A 53 -7.92 -8.26 -12.60
C VAL A 53 -7.65 -8.60 -14.07
N ALA A 54 -8.22 -9.72 -14.56
CA ALA A 54 -8.18 -10.15 -15.95
C ALA A 54 -9.24 -9.48 -16.85
N ALA A 55 -10.16 -8.69 -16.30
CA ALA A 55 -11.17 -8.00 -17.09
C ALA A 55 -10.53 -6.95 -18.00
N ALA A 56 -11.02 -6.85 -19.25
CA ALA A 56 -10.49 -5.94 -20.26
C ALA A 56 -10.63 -4.45 -19.89
N ALA A 57 -11.54 -4.11 -18.97
CA ALA A 57 -11.68 -2.77 -18.41
C ALA A 57 -11.86 -2.86 -16.89
N PRO A 58 -11.19 -1.98 -16.11
CA PRO A 58 -11.34 -1.99 -14.68
C PRO A 58 -12.67 -1.39 -14.22
N GLY A 59 -13.18 -1.88 -13.10
CA GLY A 59 -14.35 -1.30 -12.45
C GLY A 59 -14.12 0.12 -11.99
N ASN A 60 -15.03 1.02 -12.32
CA ASN A 60 -15.04 2.39 -11.83
C ASN A 60 -16.29 2.62 -11.00
N VAL A 61 -16.10 2.93 -9.73
CA VAL A 61 -17.15 3.20 -8.74
C VAL A 61 -16.97 4.61 -8.20
N THR A 62 -18.06 5.29 -7.88
CA THR A 62 -18.06 6.61 -7.23
C THR A 62 -18.80 6.52 -5.92
N TYR A 63 -18.21 7.01 -4.84
CA TYR A 63 -18.87 7.10 -3.54
C TYR A 63 -19.60 8.44 -3.44
N GLU A 64 -20.92 8.39 -3.42
CA GLU A 64 -21.80 9.57 -3.41
C GLU A 64 -23.10 9.24 -2.67
N ASP A 65 -23.65 10.20 -1.93
CA ASP A 65 -24.85 10.02 -1.10
C ASP A 65 -24.76 8.82 -0.13
N GLY A 66 -23.57 8.60 0.42
CA GLY A 66 -23.33 7.52 1.37
C GLY A 66 -23.32 6.12 0.77
N LYS A 67 -23.27 5.98 -0.56
CA LYS A 67 -23.34 4.71 -1.30
C LYS A 67 -22.31 4.63 -2.41
N PHE A 68 -21.88 3.42 -2.72
CA PHE A 68 -21.12 3.13 -3.94
C PHE A 68 -22.07 3.08 -5.14
N LYS A 69 -21.78 3.88 -6.17
CA LYS A 69 -22.52 3.91 -7.44
C LYS A 69 -21.57 3.52 -8.57
N ALA A 70 -22.01 2.65 -9.48
CA ALA A 70 -21.27 2.39 -10.71
C ALA A 70 -21.08 3.71 -11.47
N SER A 71 -19.84 4.04 -11.82
CA SER A 71 -19.52 5.33 -12.44
C SER A 71 -20.07 5.38 -13.87
N GLY A 72 -20.42 6.57 -14.38
CA GLY A 72 -21.14 6.76 -15.65
C GLY A 72 -20.46 6.13 -16.88
N PHE A 73 -19.14 5.93 -16.85
CA PHE A 73 -18.40 5.20 -17.88
C PHE A 73 -18.75 3.69 -17.90
N SER A 74 -19.01 3.09 -16.73
CA SER A 74 -19.52 1.72 -16.62
C SER A 74 -20.98 1.61 -17.09
N LYS A 75 -21.78 2.68 -16.97
CA LYS A 75 -23.15 2.71 -17.55
C LYS A 75 -23.14 2.87 -19.08
N LEU A 76 -22.17 3.60 -19.65
CA LEU A 76 -22.04 3.78 -21.10
C LEU A 76 -21.42 2.55 -21.79
N MET A 77 -20.48 1.85 -21.14
CA MET A 77 -19.95 0.55 -21.60
C MET A 77 -20.94 -0.61 -21.41
N ASN A 78 -21.95 -0.45 -20.55
CA ASN A 78 -23.02 -1.43 -20.37
C ASN A 78 -24.13 -1.38 -21.45
N PHE A 79 -23.98 -0.59 -22.54
CA PHE A 79 -25.05 -0.46 -23.54
C PHE A 79 -24.76 -0.98 -24.95
N HIS A 80 -23.54 -1.35 -25.36
CA HIS A 80 -23.32 -1.92 -26.71
C HIS A 80 -22.05 -2.79 -26.80
N ALA A 81 -22.12 -4.05 -26.40
CA ALA A 81 -21.22 -5.07 -26.94
C ALA A 81 -21.88 -6.46 -26.88
N THR A 82 -22.53 -6.78 -27.99
CA THR A 82 -22.66 -8.12 -28.55
C THR A 82 -21.52 -9.07 -28.10
N GLY A 83 -21.88 -10.11 -27.35
CA GLY A 83 -21.10 -11.30 -26.98
C GLY A 83 -19.58 -11.33 -27.22
N THR A 84 -18.79 -11.11 -26.17
CA THR A 84 -17.55 -11.86 -25.82
C THR A 84 -17.12 -11.48 -24.38
N PRO A 85 -16.34 -12.31 -23.64
CA PRO A 85 -16.78 -12.89 -22.37
C PRO A 85 -16.08 -12.28 -21.13
N ASN A 86 -16.68 -12.52 -19.96
CA ASN A 86 -16.11 -12.34 -18.62
C ASN A 86 -15.75 -10.91 -18.18
N THR A 87 -16.75 -10.08 -17.94
CA THR A 87 -16.65 -9.11 -16.84
C THR A 87 -17.00 -9.80 -15.53
N THR A 88 -16.20 -10.80 -15.14
CA THR A 88 -16.36 -11.47 -13.85
C THR A 88 -16.23 -10.41 -12.76
N SER A 89 -17.33 -10.12 -12.10
CA SER A 89 -17.43 -9.11 -11.07
C SER A 89 -18.01 -9.74 -9.81
N ARG A 90 -17.71 -9.12 -8.68
CA ARG A 90 -18.21 -9.51 -7.38
C ARG A 90 -18.57 -8.26 -6.60
N THR A 91 -19.71 -8.31 -5.93
CA THR A 91 -20.13 -7.27 -5.01
C THR A 91 -19.62 -7.61 -3.62
N PHE A 92 -18.90 -6.65 -3.03
CA PHE A 92 -18.35 -6.74 -1.70
C PHE A 92 -19.29 -6.09 -0.67
N VAL A 93 -19.30 -6.64 0.54
CA VAL A 93 -20.13 -6.20 1.68
C VAL A 93 -19.27 -5.74 2.85
N ALA A 94 -19.87 -5.00 3.78
CA ALA A 94 -19.15 -4.53 4.97
C ALA A 94 -18.52 -5.70 5.75
N GLY A 95 -17.31 -5.48 6.26
CA GLY A 95 -16.47 -6.48 6.93
C GLY A 95 -15.53 -7.26 6.01
N GLU A 96 -15.67 -7.13 4.69
CA GLU A 96 -14.71 -7.73 3.76
C GLU A 96 -13.40 -6.93 3.66
N LYS A 97 -12.31 -7.66 3.40
CA LYS A 97 -10.95 -7.14 3.46
C LYS A 97 -10.32 -7.02 2.07
N PHE A 98 -9.55 -5.97 1.86
CA PHE A 98 -8.78 -5.72 0.63
C PHE A 98 -7.59 -4.79 0.91
N TRP A 99 -6.83 -4.42 -0.11
CA TRP A 99 -5.66 -3.55 -0.01
C TRP A 99 -5.74 -2.37 -0.96
N LEU A 100 -5.18 -1.23 -0.53
CA LEU A 100 -4.95 -0.09 -1.40
C LEU A 100 -3.66 -0.28 -2.20
N ILE A 101 -3.73 -0.17 -3.52
CA ILE A 101 -2.59 -0.35 -4.43
C ILE A 101 -2.25 0.90 -5.25
N GLY A 102 -3.12 1.92 -5.22
CA GLY A 102 -2.88 3.17 -5.91
C GLY A 102 -3.74 4.32 -5.40
N VAL A 103 -3.19 5.53 -5.42
CA VAL A 103 -3.90 6.78 -5.12
C VAL A 103 -3.67 7.77 -6.26
N ASN A 104 -4.75 8.34 -6.79
CA ASN A 104 -4.69 9.38 -7.80
C ASN A 104 -5.63 10.52 -7.42
N VAL A 105 -5.06 11.66 -7.01
CA VAL A 105 -5.84 12.86 -6.67
C VAL A 105 -5.97 13.75 -7.91
N ARG A 106 -7.21 14.01 -8.31
CA ARG A 106 -7.57 14.83 -9.48
C ARG A 106 -8.27 16.11 -9.02
N ASP A 107 -8.57 17.01 -9.95
CA ASP A 107 -9.32 18.25 -9.66
C ASP A 107 -10.76 17.97 -9.24
N ASP A 108 -11.30 16.82 -9.65
CA ASP A 108 -12.69 16.42 -9.47
C ASP A 108 -12.90 15.30 -8.44
N GLY A 109 -11.84 14.87 -7.75
CA GLY A 109 -11.91 13.88 -6.68
C GLY A 109 -10.62 13.11 -6.42
N ALA A 110 -10.58 12.37 -5.32
CA ALA A 110 -9.55 11.37 -5.05
C ALA A 110 -10.00 10.01 -5.59
N VAL A 111 -9.15 9.33 -6.36
CA VAL A 111 -9.40 7.99 -6.92
C VAL A 111 -8.45 7.01 -6.25
N LEU A 112 -9.02 6.04 -5.52
CA LEU A 112 -8.27 4.98 -4.85
C LEU A 112 -8.45 3.69 -5.66
N GLU A 113 -7.34 2.99 -5.90
CA GLU A 113 -7.33 1.69 -6.53
C GLU A 113 -7.18 0.61 -5.45
N PHE A 114 -8.16 -0.28 -5.36
CA PHE A 114 -8.16 -1.38 -4.41
C PHE A 114 -8.04 -2.72 -5.11
N ILE A 115 -7.45 -3.68 -4.40
CA ILE A 115 -7.32 -5.07 -4.82
C ILE A 115 -7.74 -6.02 -3.71
N SER A 116 -8.49 -7.07 -4.04
CA SER A 116 -8.92 -8.10 -3.09
C SER A 116 -7.85 -9.19 -2.93
N ASP A 117 -8.10 -10.12 -1.99
CA ASP A 117 -7.50 -11.45 -2.03
C ASP A 117 -8.08 -12.26 -3.20
N PRO A 118 -7.40 -13.33 -3.65
CA PRO A 118 -7.98 -14.26 -4.60
C PRO A 118 -9.16 -14.99 -3.95
N MET A 119 -10.31 -14.97 -4.61
CA MET A 119 -11.53 -15.70 -4.22
C MET A 119 -11.90 -16.64 -5.35
N ASN A 120 -11.87 -17.95 -5.10
CA ASN A 120 -11.99 -18.98 -6.13
C ASN A 120 -10.98 -18.76 -7.27
N ASP A 121 -9.70 -18.53 -6.92
CA ASP A 121 -8.59 -18.22 -7.83
C ASP A 121 -8.74 -16.93 -8.67
N ILE A 122 -9.74 -16.10 -8.37
CA ILE A 122 -9.98 -14.83 -9.04
C ILE A 122 -9.70 -13.68 -8.09
N ARG A 123 -8.74 -12.83 -8.44
CA ARG A 123 -8.50 -11.58 -7.74
C ARG A 123 -9.30 -10.45 -8.39
N TYR A 124 -9.87 -9.57 -7.59
CA TYR A 124 -10.70 -8.46 -8.04
C TYR A 124 -9.99 -7.13 -7.78
N LYS A 125 -10.25 -6.13 -8.62
CA LYS A 125 -9.81 -4.75 -8.48
C LYS A 125 -10.93 -3.75 -8.77
N VAL A 126 -10.80 -2.54 -8.22
CA VAL A 126 -11.73 -1.43 -8.47
C VAL A 126 -11.04 -0.09 -8.29
N PHE A 127 -11.46 0.90 -9.07
CA PHE A 127 -11.18 2.32 -8.84
C PHE A 127 -12.38 2.95 -8.14
N VAL A 128 -12.20 3.45 -6.93
CA VAL A 128 -13.22 4.18 -6.17
C VAL A 128 -12.89 5.66 -6.18
N LYS A 129 -13.78 6.45 -6.80
CA LYS A 129 -13.71 7.90 -6.80
C LYS A 129 -14.50 8.48 -5.62
N TYR A 130 -13.86 9.36 -4.87
CA TYR A 130 -14.43 10.24 -3.86
C TYR A 130 -14.49 11.65 -4.45
N PRO A 131 -15.66 12.09 -4.96
CA PRO A 131 -15.79 13.35 -5.68
C PRO A 131 -15.56 14.56 -4.78
N PHE A 132 -14.94 15.60 -5.33
CA PHE A 132 -14.80 16.89 -4.67
C PHE A 132 -15.99 17.82 -4.99
N PRO A 133 -16.30 18.79 -4.11
CA PRO A 133 -17.20 19.89 -4.45
C PRO A 133 -16.72 20.60 -5.71
N LYS A 134 -17.66 20.96 -6.60
CA LYS A 134 -17.31 21.58 -7.89
C LYS A 134 -16.47 22.84 -7.69
N GLY A 135 -15.30 22.88 -8.34
CA GLY A 135 -14.41 24.03 -8.33
C GLY A 135 -13.66 24.25 -7.01
N THR A 136 -13.66 23.27 -6.10
CA THR A 136 -12.94 23.38 -4.82
C THR A 136 -12.25 22.06 -4.48
N ILE A 137 -10.95 22.12 -4.21
CA ILE A 137 -10.19 21.01 -3.64
C ILE A 137 -10.35 21.10 -2.11
N PRO A 138 -10.93 20.09 -1.43
CA PRO A 138 -11.08 20.09 0.03
C PRO A 138 -9.74 19.91 0.76
N PRO A 139 -9.65 20.31 2.04
CA PRO A 139 -8.48 20.01 2.87
C PRO A 139 -8.29 18.49 3.04
N PRO A 140 -7.05 18.02 3.26
CA PRO A 140 -6.75 16.61 3.46
C PRO A 140 -7.65 15.95 4.51
N ASP A 141 -7.87 16.60 5.65
CA ASP A 141 -8.71 16.07 6.74
C ASP A 141 -10.15 15.82 6.31
N ALA A 142 -10.72 16.67 5.44
CA ALA A 142 -12.08 16.49 4.93
C ALA A 142 -12.16 15.30 3.96
N VAL A 143 -11.15 15.12 3.10
CA VAL A 143 -11.07 13.96 2.20
C VAL A 143 -10.90 12.68 3.01
N MET A 144 -10.04 12.71 4.04
CA MET A 144 -9.84 11.59 4.96
C MET A 144 -11.11 11.23 5.74
N ALA A 145 -11.85 12.23 6.20
CA ALA A 145 -13.16 12.04 6.84
C ALA A 145 -14.20 11.42 5.88
N MET A 146 -14.09 11.65 4.57
CA MET A 146 -14.95 11.02 3.57
C MET A 146 -14.54 9.55 3.32
N ILE A 147 -13.24 9.29 3.16
CA ILE A 147 -12.72 7.94 2.90
C ILE A 147 -12.97 7.03 4.11
N SER A 148 -12.75 7.52 5.34
CA SER A 148 -12.97 6.77 6.58
C SER A 148 -14.44 6.39 6.86
N GLN A 149 -15.41 6.95 6.13
CA GLN A 149 -16.80 6.46 6.16
C GLN A 149 -16.99 5.15 5.43
N THR A 150 -16.07 4.82 4.53
CA THR A 150 -16.18 3.69 3.61
C THR A 150 -15.21 2.57 3.93
N VAL A 151 -14.05 2.90 4.49
CA VAL A 151 -12.97 1.96 4.72
C VAL A 151 -12.22 2.27 6.01
N LYS A 152 -11.58 1.27 6.59
CA LYS A 152 -10.71 1.40 7.77
C LYS A 152 -9.46 0.56 7.58
N ALA A 153 -8.29 1.12 7.87
CA ALA A 153 -7.05 0.35 7.92
C ALA A 153 -6.97 -0.45 9.24
N GLU A 154 -6.60 -1.71 9.15
CA GLU A 154 -6.17 -2.49 10.30
C GLU A 154 -4.71 -2.15 10.66
N PRO A 155 -4.37 -2.10 11.96
CA PRO A 155 -2.98 -1.98 12.37
C PRO A 155 -2.18 -3.17 11.81
N VAL A 156 -1.01 -2.89 11.28
CA VAL A 156 -0.13 -3.88 10.60
C VAL A 156 0.27 -5.05 11.49
N ASP A 157 0.21 -4.92 12.83
CA ASP A 157 0.40 -6.01 13.79
C ASP A 157 -0.69 -7.11 13.71
N ASN A 158 -1.86 -6.81 13.12
CA ASN A 158 -2.96 -7.76 12.92
C ASN A 158 -3.00 -8.35 11.50
N ALA A 159 -2.01 -8.07 10.64
CA ALA A 159 -1.93 -8.62 9.27
C ALA A 159 -1.59 -10.13 9.22
N GLN A 160 -1.90 -10.87 10.29
CA GLN A 160 -1.82 -12.32 10.37
C GLN A 160 -3.22 -12.88 10.63
N GLY A 161 -4.02 -13.04 9.58
CA GLY A 161 -5.27 -13.78 9.69
C GLY A 161 -6.31 -13.52 8.62
N SER A 162 -6.14 -14.11 7.45
CA SER A 162 -7.23 -14.66 6.62
C SER A 162 -6.68 -15.67 5.61
N GLY A 163 -5.78 -16.55 6.07
CA GLY A 163 -5.50 -17.80 5.36
C GLY A 163 -6.58 -18.81 5.75
N ALA A 164 -7.41 -19.21 4.78
CA ALA A 164 -8.34 -20.31 4.93
C ALA A 164 -7.65 -21.53 5.56
N ALA A 165 -8.34 -22.17 6.50
CA ALA A 165 -7.93 -23.41 7.13
C ALA A 165 -7.59 -24.47 6.05
N GLN A 166 -6.31 -24.81 5.94
CA GLN A 166 -5.87 -26.00 5.20
C GLN A 166 -6.01 -27.21 6.13
N PRO A 167 -6.62 -28.34 5.68
CA PRO A 167 -6.80 -29.52 6.53
C PRO A 167 -5.47 -30.02 7.07
N ALA A 168 -5.44 -30.27 8.39
CA ALA A 168 -4.31 -30.91 9.06
C ALA A 168 -4.04 -32.28 8.42
N ALA A 169 -2.88 -32.43 7.78
CA ALA A 169 -2.31 -33.72 7.47
C ALA A 169 -1.57 -34.28 8.70
N PRO A 170 -1.49 -35.61 8.87
CA PRO A 170 -1.30 -36.25 10.16
C PRO A 170 0.09 -36.01 10.76
N SER A 171 0.10 -35.91 12.08
CA SER A 171 1.27 -35.80 12.95
C SER A 171 2.31 -36.89 12.64
N ALA A 172 3.53 -36.48 12.31
CA ALA A 172 4.69 -37.36 12.33
C ALA A 172 5.01 -37.77 13.79
N PRO A 173 5.42 -39.01 14.05
CA PRO A 173 5.63 -39.53 15.40
C PRO A 173 6.79 -38.82 16.11
N PRO A 174 6.75 -38.73 17.45
CA PRO A 174 7.78 -38.05 18.22
C PRO A 174 9.13 -38.77 18.08
N PRO A 175 10.24 -38.03 17.90
CA PRO A 175 11.57 -38.63 17.88
C PRO A 175 11.92 -39.22 19.25
N ALA A 176 12.53 -40.41 19.20
CA ALA A 176 13.00 -41.16 20.35
C ALA A 176 14.03 -40.36 21.17
N LYS A 177 13.99 -40.54 22.50
CA LYS A 177 14.94 -39.97 23.46
C LYS A 177 16.37 -40.38 23.11
N MET A 178 17.21 -39.42 22.76
CA MET A 178 18.67 -39.58 22.73
C MET A 178 19.28 -38.84 23.92
N ALA A 179 20.31 -39.45 24.51
CA ALA A 179 20.90 -39.14 25.80
C ALA A 179 21.53 -37.73 25.89
N ASP A 180 21.57 -37.19 27.11
CA ASP A 180 22.16 -35.90 27.46
C ASP A 180 23.62 -35.81 27.00
N ILE A 181 23.88 -34.88 26.08
CA ILE A 181 25.20 -34.38 25.73
C ILE A 181 25.30 -32.99 26.36
N ALA A 182 26.33 -32.76 27.17
CA ALA A 182 26.54 -31.47 27.84
C ALA A 182 26.60 -30.32 26.80
N PRO A 183 25.95 -29.17 27.07
CA PRO A 183 25.94 -28.06 26.13
C PRO A 183 27.36 -27.54 25.87
N PRO A 184 27.70 -27.18 24.61
CA PRO A 184 28.96 -26.53 24.32
C PRO A 184 29.03 -25.17 25.05
N PRO A 185 30.24 -24.72 25.43
CA PRO A 185 30.40 -23.44 26.11
C PRO A 185 29.84 -22.30 25.23
N PRO A 186 29.24 -21.27 25.85
CA PRO A 186 28.76 -20.11 25.12
C PRO A 186 29.92 -19.46 24.36
N PRO A 187 29.68 -18.95 23.13
CA PRO A 187 30.67 -18.13 22.44
C PRO A 187 31.08 -16.98 23.36
N ALA A 188 32.38 -16.70 23.43
CA ALA A 188 32.87 -15.53 24.16
C ALA A 188 32.18 -14.27 23.62
N ASP A 189 31.75 -13.41 24.54
CA ASP A 189 31.18 -12.09 24.28
C ASP A 189 32.18 -11.29 23.43
N ALA A 190 31.96 -11.25 22.12
CA ALA A 190 32.72 -10.39 21.23
C ALA A 190 32.33 -8.94 21.58
N PRO A 191 33.29 -8.03 21.80
CA PRO A 191 32.99 -6.64 22.09
C PRO A 191 31.99 -6.09 21.06
N PRO A 192 30.96 -5.33 21.49
CA PRO A 192 30.03 -4.69 20.58
C PRO A 192 30.82 -3.94 19.50
N ALA A 193 30.57 -4.27 18.23
CA ALA A 193 31.19 -3.57 17.13
C ALA A 193 30.93 -2.07 17.31
N ALA A 194 31.99 -1.26 17.27
CA ALA A 194 31.91 0.18 17.48
C ALA A 194 30.82 0.79 16.58
N PRO A 195 30.02 1.76 17.09
CA PRO A 195 28.93 2.34 16.33
C PRO A 195 29.46 2.94 15.04
N LYS A 196 29.02 2.38 13.90
CA LYS A 196 29.36 2.91 12.59
C LYS A 196 28.60 4.23 12.41
N SER A 197 29.32 5.30 12.07
CA SER A 197 28.75 6.63 11.83
C SER A 197 29.07 7.09 10.41
N ILE A 198 28.14 7.79 9.79
CA ILE A 198 28.30 8.38 8.45
C ILE A 198 28.76 9.83 8.61
N SER A 199 29.75 10.24 7.83
CA SER A 199 30.33 11.58 7.86
C SER A 199 30.14 12.30 6.53
N LEU A 200 29.94 13.62 6.60
CA LEU A 200 29.89 14.49 5.42
C LEU A 200 31.16 14.32 4.58
N GLY A 201 31.02 14.18 3.25
CA GLY A 201 32.10 14.00 2.30
C GLY A 201 32.48 12.56 1.94
N GLN A 202 31.94 11.55 2.65
CA GLN A 202 32.12 10.13 2.32
C GLN A 202 31.54 9.79 0.93
N THR A 203 32.08 8.76 0.27
CA THR A 203 31.57 8.27 -1.01
C THR A 203 30.48 7.22 -0.81
N LYS A 204 29.63 7.03 -1.82
CA LYS A 204 28.59 6.01 -1.80
C LYS A 204 29.12 4.61 -1.48
N ASP A 205 30.23 4.20 -2.09
CA ASP A 205 30.85 2.90 -1.80
C ASP A 205 31.30 2.76 -0.34
N GLN A 206 31.77 3.84 0.30
CA GLN A 206 32.15 3.80 1.72
C GLN A 206 30.92 3.65 2.62
N VAL A 207 29.86 4.39 2.30
CA VAL A 207 28.58 4.27 3.00
C VAL A 207 28.02 2.84 2.86
N ALA A 208 28.06 2.30 1.64
CA ALA A 208 27.57 0.95 1.36
C ALA A 208 28.44 -0.15 1.98
N ALA A 209 29.76 0.06 2.09
CA ALA A 209 30.64 -0.86 2.79
C ALA A 209 30.40 -0.88 4.31
N MET A 210 29.97 0.25 4.88
CA MET A 210 29.70 0.37 6.32
C MET A 210 28.30 -0.13 6.69
N PHE A 211 27.29 0.24 5.92
CA PHE A 211 25.86 0.02 6.23
C PHE A 211 25.16 -0.98 5.31
N GLY A 212 25.86 -1.53 4.32
CA GLY A 212 25.27 -2.38 3.28
C GLY A 212 24.67 -1.56 2.12
N PRO A 213 24.12 -2.19 1.09
CA PRO A 213 23.48 -1.47 0.00
C PRO A 213 22.21 -0.73 0.48
N PRO A 214 21.88 0.44 -0.09
CA PRO A 214 20.67 1.17 0.28
C PRO A 214 19.40 0.44 -0.17
N THR A 215 18.35 0.57 0.63
CA THR A 215 17.02 -0.01 0.34
C THR A 215 16.31 0.67 -0.81
N LYS A 216 16.59 1.97 -1.04
CA LYS A 216 16.04 2.74 -2.15
C LYS A 216 17.01 3.82 -2.57
N ILE A 217 17.19 4.00 -3.88
CA ILE A 217 18.01 5.08 -4.46
C ILE A 217 17.09 5.98 -5.26
N VAL A 218 17.13 7.29 -4.99
CA VAL A 218 16.37 8.31 -5.71
C VAL A 218 17.35 9.28 -6.35
N ASN A 219 17.42 9.26 -7.69
CA ASN A 219 18.30 10.16 -8.43
C ASN A 219 17.54 11.42 -8.86
N LEU A 220 17.94 12.57 -8.34
CA LEU A 220 17.34 13.88 -8.59
C LEU A 220 18.35 14.78 -9.29
N SER A 221 18.66 14.49 -10.55
CA SER A 221 19.50 15.24 -11.52
C SER A 221 20.85 15.79 -11.01
N THR A 222 20.87 16.62 -9.97
CA THR A 222 22.04 17.20 -9.31
C THR A 222 22.38 16.56 -7.95
N LYS A 223 21.47 15.78 -7.36
CA LYS A 223 21.68 15.04 -6.11
C LYS A 223 21.05 13.65 -6.16
N GLU A 224 21.59 12.72 -5.39
CA GLU A 224 21.11 11.36 -5.25
C GLU A 224 20.78 11.12 -3.77
N ILE A 225 19.66 10.48 -3.47
CA ILE A 225 19.24 10.21 -2.09
C ILE A 225 19.12 8.70 -1.93
N ASP A 226 19.95 8.14 -1.06
CA ASP A 226 19.93 6.72 -0.73
C ASP A 226 19.24 6.55 0.62
N TYR A 227 18.21 5.73 0.67
CA TYR A 227 17.48 5.40 1.87
C TYR A 227 18.01 4.10 2.45
N TYR A 228 18.42 4.17 3.70
CA TYR A 228 18.75 3.07 4.57
C TYR A 228 17.62 2.87 5.59
N PRO A 229 17.54 1.72 6.26
CA PRO A 229 16.43 1.42 7.17
C PRO A 229 16.24 2.47 8.27
N ASP A 230 17.35 3.01 8.79
CA ASP A 230 17.34 3.95 9.93
C ASP A 230 17.67 5.39 9.55
N MET A 231 18.01 5.66 8.27
CA MET A 231 18.39 7.01 7.81
C MET A 231 18.34 7.13 6.29
N LYS A 232 18.27 8.34 5.76
CA LYS A 232 18.53 8.65 4.35
C LYS A 232 19.78 9.51 4.22
N VAL A 233 20.57 9.20 3.21
CA VAL A 233 21.84 9.85 2.92
C VAL A 233 21.71 10.58 1.59
N THR A 234 21.91 11.89 1.59
CA THR A 234 21.89 12.70 0.38
C THR A 234 23.32 12.89 -0.14
N PHE A 235 23.53 12.49 -1.38
CA PHE A 235 24.76 12.67 -2.12
C PHE A 235 24.64 13.79 -3.14
N VAL A 236 25.61 14.70 -3.19
CA VAL A 236 25.77 15.65 -4.30
C VAL A 236 27.14 15.41 -4.90
N LYS A 237 27.21 15.25 -6.23
CA LYS A 237 28.45 14.85 -6.93
C LYS A 237 29.09 13.57 -6.35
N GLY A 238 28.28 12.61 -5.92
CA GLY A 238 28.71 11.31 -5.40
C GLY A 238 29.31 11.32 -3.99
N LYS A 239 29.19 12.44 -3.25
CA LYS A 239 29.65 12.57 -1.85
C LYS A 239 28.51 12.90 -0.91
N VAL A 240 28.54 12.35 0.30
CA VAL A 240 27.56 12.63 1.35
C VAL A 240 27.56 14.14 1.66
N THR A 241 26.38 14.73 1.61
CA THR A 241 26.14 16.15 1.90
C THR A 241 25.11 16.36 2.99
N ASP A 242 24.28 15.35 3.28
CA ASP A 242 23.28 15.40 4.35
C ASP A 242 22.93 13.97 4.78
N VAL A 243 22.62 13.78 6.07
CA VAL A 243 22.13 12.52 6.64
C VAL A 243 20.97 12.86 7.56
N GLN A 244 19.84 12.18 7.38
CA GLN A 244 18.58 12.41 8.10
C GLN A 244 17.92 11.12 8.53
#